data_AF-A0AAV4ITG3-F1
#
_entry.id   AF-A0AAV4ITG3-F1
#
_cell.length_a   1.000
_cell.length_b   1.000
_cell.length_c   1.000
_cell.angle_alpha   90.00
_cell.angle_beta   90.00
_cell.angle_gamma   90.00
#
_symmetry.space_group_name_H-M   'P 1'
#
loop_
_entity.id
_entity.type
_entity.pdbx_description
1 polymer ?
#
loop_
_entity_poly.entity_id
_entity_poly.type
_entity_poly.pdbx_seq_one_letter_code
_entity_poly.pdbx_strand_id
1 'polypeptide(L)'
;MLSANVQKLTPEQVIYNDFTQKIQNGQSGLCFLDAPGGCGKTSFIETILASQRAKSSIAIATASTGLAATLLPGRRTVHSTFKVLLNIINAETPSCSIKQGTALSRVLQDASVLNVDEATLLHRKVIEAIVTTLKDIRSSSEVMGGLLTLLCGDFRQIVPVIRQGTRANIVDACLKSSSLWRLVQQYRLTTNMRVVLQADERAEMFANKLLRLDNGETDAVQSPDYVSLLNFGTPAENIDILLDRIYPQIHSNYENHTWLMQRAILAPHNDSVTQ
;
A
#
# COMPACT_ATOMS: atom_id res chain seq x y z
N MET A 1 -0.53 -3.23 24.95
CA MET A 1 -0.81 -2.91 23.54
C MET A 1 -0.24 -3.94 22.58
N LEU A 2 1.07 -4.24 22.61
CA LEU A 2 1.71 -5.23 21.72
C LEU A 2 1.07 -6.64 21.80
N SER A 3 0.88 -7.17 23.01
CA SER A 3 0.23 -8.48 23.22
C SER A 3 -1.20 -8.54 22.68
N ALA A 4 -1.98 -7.48 22.83
CA ALA A 4 -3.35 -7.38 22.35
C ALA A 4 -3.44 -7.28 20.81
N ASN A 5 -2.45 -6.66 20.16
CA ASN A 5 -2.42 -6.57 18.70
C ASN A 5 -1.95 -7.88 18.05
N VAL A 6 -0.98 -8.59 18.66
CA VAL A 6 -0.53 -9.91 18.19
C VAL A 6 -1.64 -10.95 18.28
N GLN A 7 -2.46 -10.91 19.35
CA GLN A 7 -3.60 -11.82 19.50
C GLN A 7 -4.69 -11.64 18.42
N LYS A 8 -4.77 -10.46 17.78
CA LYS A 8 -5.75 -10.18 16.72
C LYS A 8 -5.32 -10.68 15.34
N LEU A 9 -4.10 -11.21 15.19
CA LEU A 9 -3.56 -11.67 13.90
C LEU A 9 -3.80 -13.17 13.65
N THR A 10 -4.87 -13.79 14.17
CA THR A 10 -4.96 -15.25 14.40
C THR A 10 -4.49 -16.18 13.25
N PRO A 11 -4.96 -16.07 12.00
CA PRO A 11 -4.39 -16.81 10.85
C PRO A 11 -3.03 -16.28 10.38
N GLU A 12 -2.80 -14.98 10.47
CA GLU A 12 -1.62 -14.28 9.97
C GLU A 12 -0.45 -14.20 10.99
N GLN A 13 -0.63 -14.81 12.18
CA GLN A 13 0.38 -14.91 13.24
C GLN A 13 1.62 -15.66 12.75
N VAL A 14 1.46 -16.64 11.87
CA VAL A 14 2.58 -17.37 11.26
C VAL A 14 3.47 -16.42 10.47
N ILE A 15 2.87 -15.53 9.68
CA ILE A 15 3.59 -14.52 8.88
C ILE A 15 4.30 -13.53 9.80
N TYR A 16 3.62 -13.06 10.84
CA TYR A 16 4.21 -12.17 11.83
C TYR A 16 5.40 -12.82 12.56
N ASN A 17 5.24 -14.08 12.98
CA ASN A 17 6.28 -14.82 13.70
C ASN A 17 7.49 -15.07 12.80
N ASP A 18 7.29 -15.52 11.56
CA ASP A 18 8.35 -15.69 10.58
C ASP A 18 9.11 -14.37 10.37
N PHE A 19 8.40 -13.30 10.02
CA PHE A 19 9.04 -12.00 9.80
C PHE A 19 9.79 -11.47 11.04
N THR A 20 9.20 -11.63 12.23
CA THR A 20 9.86 -11.22 13.48
C THR A 20 11.09 -12.07 13.77
N GLN A 21 11.04 -13.38 13.50
CA GLN A 21 12.18 -14.28 13.66
C GLN A 21 13.32 -13.92 12.71
N LYS A 22 13.01 -13.51 11.48
CA LYS A 22 14.02 -12.99 10.53
C LYS A 22 14.74 -11.77 11.09
N ILE A 23 14.00 -10.80 11.63
CA ILE A 23 14.60 -9.61 12.27
C ILE A 23 15.49 -10.03 13.44
N GLN A 24 15.01 -10.94 14.29
CA GLN A 24 15.77 -11.41 15.46
C GLN A 24 17.07 -12.13 15.08
N ASN A 25 17.04 -12.88 13.98
CA ASN A 25 18.21 -13.60 13.46
C ASN A 25 19.15 -12.70 12.63
N GLY A 26 18.88 -11.39 12.54
CA GLY A 26 19.67 -10.46 11.73
C GLY A 26 19.61 -10.75 10.23
N GLN A 27 18.56 -11.42 9.76
CA GLN A 27 18.40 -11.72 8.35
C GLN A 27 18.05 -10.45 7.57
N SER A 28 18.70 -10.28 6.42
CA SER A 28 18.38 -9.24 5.45
C SER A 28 17.41 -9.76 4.40
N GLY A 29 16.82 -8.85 3.64
CA GLY A 29 16.01 -9.24 2.48
C GLY A 29 14.94 -8.24 2.10
N LEU A 30 14.33 -8.50 0.96
CA LEU A 30 13.18 -7.74 0.45
C LEU A 30 11.95 -8.63 0.50
N CYS A 31 10.94 -8.20 1.25
CA CYS A 31 9.68 -8.90 1.40
C CYS A 31 8.53 -8.04 0.83
N PHE A 32 7.51 -8.69 0.29
CA PHE A 32 6.26 -8.04 -0.11
C PHE A 32 5.08 -8.69 0.59
N LEU A 33 4.25 -7.88 1.23
CA LEU A 33 2.99 -8.29 1.85
C LEU A 33 1.83 -7.90 0.94
N ASP A 34 1.26 -8.90 0.26
CA ASP A 34 -0.01 -8.80 -0.43
C ASP A 34 -1.14 -8.77 0.60
N ALA A 35 -1.78 -7.61 0.74
CA ALA A 35 -2.79 -7.40 1.76
C ALA A 35 -4.03 -6.70 1.17
N PRO A 36 -5.03 -7.49 0.73
CA PRO A 36 -6.28 -6.96 0.24
C PRO A 36 -7.01 -6.08 1.27
N GLY A 37 -7.94 -5.27 0.79
CA GLY A 37 -8.75 -4.37 1.62
C GLY A 37 -9.40 -5.09 2.80
N GLY A 38 -9.20 -4.55 4.01
CA GLY A 38 -9.81 -5.10 5.23
C GLY A 38 -9.01 -6.18 5.95
N CYS A 39 -7.87 -6.64 5.41
CA CYS A 39 -7.07 -7.72 6.02
C CYS A 39 -6.18 -7.29 7.21
N GLY A 40 -6.26 -6.04 7.67
CA GLY A 40 -5.47 -5.58 8.82
C GLY A 40 -4.01 -5.22 8.53
N LYS A 41 -3.68 -4.88 7.27
CA LYS A 41 -2.33 -4.42 6.84
C LYS A 41 -1.70 -3.40 7.80
N THR A 42 -2.43 -2.33 8.14
CA THR A 42 -1.94 -1.27 9.03
C THR A 42 -1.63 -1.82 10.42
N SER A 43 -2.52 -2.63 10.99
CA SER A 43 -2.29 -3.28 12.29
C SER A 43 -1.10 -4.22 12.28
N PHE A 44 -0.86 -4.94 11.17
CA PHE A 44 0.33 -5.78 10.99
C PHE A 44 1.62 -4.95 11.01
N ILE A 45 1.67 -3.86 10.21
CA ILE A 45 2.81 -2.94 10.16
C ILE A 45 3.06 -2.32 11.55
N GLU A 46 2.02 -1.79 12.19
CA GLU A 46 2.12 -1.19 13.54
C GLU A 46 2.67 -2.17 14.57
N THR A 47 2.27 -3.43 14.50
CA THR A 47 2.73 -4.47 15.43
C THR A 47 4.22 -4.74 15.26
N ILE A 48 4.71 -4.86 14.02
CA ILE A 48 6.16 -4.98 13.73
C ILE A 48 6.92 -3.76 14.23
N LEU A 49 6.44 -2.55 13.92
CA LEU A 49 7.11 -1.32 14.34
C LEU A 49 7.19 -1.22 15.86
N ALA A 50 6.09 -1.53 16.56
CA ALA A 50 6.04 -1.53 18.01
C ALA A 50 6.99 -2.59 18.58
N SER A 51 7.04 -3.80 18.02
CA SER A 51 7.88 -4.89 18.53
C SER A 51 9.36 -4.57 18.47
N GLN A 52 9.82 -3.89 17.41
CA GLN A 52 11.21 -3.47 17.27
C GLN A 52 11.56 -2.30 18.19
N ARG A 53 10.66 -1.31 18.30
CA ARG A 53 10.88 -0.16 19.18
C ARG A 53 10.89 -0.54 20.66
N ALA A 54 10.11 -1.55 21.05
CA ALA A 54 10.17 -2.11 22.40
C ALA A 54 11.54 -2.70 22.76
N LYS A 55 12.35 -3.06 21.76
CA LYS A 55 13.74 -3.52 21.90
C LYS A 55 14.76 -2.41 21.65
N SER A 56 14.34 -1.15 21.70
CA SER A 56 15.17 0.03 21.40
C SER A 56 15.81 0.03 20.01
N SER A 57 15.27 -0.76 19.08
CA SER A 57 15.75 -0.84 17.70
C SER A 57 15.07 0.21 16.82
N ILE A 58 15.78 0.71 15.81
CA ILE A 58 15.23 1.68 14.87
C ILE A 58 14.37 0.94 13.85
N ALA A 59 13.08 1.28 13.81
CA ALA A 59 12.10 0.75 12.86
C ALA A 59 11.46 1.89 12.08
N ILE A 60 11.74 1.92 10.78
CA ILE A 60 11.36 3.00 9.86
C ILE A 60 10.03 2.64 9.21
N ALA A 61 9.08 3.57 9.27
CA ALA A 61 7.79 3.45 8.60
C ALA A 61 7.64 4.58 7.59
N THR A 62 7.30 4.23 6.36
CA THR A 62 7.02 5.18 5.27
C THR A 62 5.83 4.70 4.46
N ALA A 63 5.18 5.61 3.76
CA ALA A 63 4.16 5.27 2.78
C ALA A 63 4.42 5.97 1.43
N SER A 64 3.79 5.50 0.35
CA SER A 64 3.92 6.14 -0.96
C SER A 64 3.26 7.53 -1.02
N THR A 65 2.10 7.71 -0.38
CA THR A 65 1.32 8.96 -0.38
C THR A 65 1.27 9.63 1.00
N GLY A 66 0.96 10.93 1.01
CA GLY A 66 0.82 11.70 2.25
C GLY A 66 -0.32 11.18 3.14
N LEU A 67 -1.48 10.84 2.54
CA LEU A 67 -2.63 10.34 3.29
C LEU A 67 -2.32 9.00 3.97
N ALA A 68 -1.75 8.04 3.24
CA ALA A 68 -1.34 6.77 3.80
C ALA A 68 -0.28 6.96 4.90
N ALA A 69 0.65 7.91 4.72
CA ALA A 69 1.64 8.21 5.74
C ALA A 69 1.03 8.70 7.05
N THR A 70 -0.13 9.39 7.03
CA THR A 70 -0.76 9.88 8.27
C THR A 70 -1.15 8.77 9.26
N LEU A 71 -1.41 7.57 8.74
CA LEU A 71 -1.74 6.37 9.51
C LEU A 71 -0.49 5.70 10.10
N LEU A 72 0.70 6.05 9.64
CA LEU A 72 1.95 5.46 10.11
C LEU A 72 2.65 6.34 11.15
N PRO A 73 3.31 5.73 12.15
CA PRO A 73 4.19 6.46 13.04
C PRO A 73 5.28 7.22 12.27
N GLY A 74 5.45 8.51 12.57
CA GLY A 74 6.42 9.38 11.90
C GLY A 74 5.86 10.16 10.72
N ARG A 75 4.73 9.73 10.13
CA ARG A 75 3.97 10.48 9.12
C ARG A 75 4.78 10.97 7.92
N ARG A 76 5.70 10.13 7.42
CA ARG A 76 6.58 10.46 6.30
C ARG A 76 6.24 9.64 5.06
N THR A 77 6.30 10.30 3.91
CA THR A 77 6.31 9.60 2.63
C THR A 77 7.70 9.09 2.29
N VAL A 78 7.79 8.06 1.45
CA VAL A 78 9.05 7.55 0.88
C VAL A 78 9.88 8.69 0.29
N HIS A 79 9.27 9.55 -0.52
CA HIS A 79 9.91 10.71 -1.14
C HIS A 79 10.58 11.63 -0.10
N SER A 80 9.86 11.95 0.98
CA SER A 80 10.36 12.85 2.02
C SER A 80 11.45 12.23 2.91
N THR A 81 11.32 10.93 3.20
CA THR A 81 12.28 10.17 4.03
C THR A 81 13.58 9.97 3.28
N PHE A 82 13.52 9.49 2.03
CA PHE A 82 14.70 9.12 1.28
C PHE A 82 15.27 10.26 0.44
N LYS A 83 14.63 11.44 0.36
CA LYS A 83 15.07 12.53 -0.54
C LYS A 83 15.13 12.06 -1.99
N VAL A 84 14.07 11.39 -2.43
CA VAL A 84 13.91 10.90 -3.80
C VAL A 84 13.91 12.09 -4.76
N LEU A 85 14.72 12.02 -5.81
CA LEU A 85 14.81 13.06 -6.83
C LEU A 85 13.59 13.07 -7.74
N LEU A 86 13.16 14.25 -8.21
CA LEU A 86 11.98 14.38 -9.08
C LEU A 86 12.19 13.71 -10.45
N ASN A 87 13.41 13.72 -10.96
CA ASN A 87 13.78 13.15 -12.27
C ASN A 87 14.30 11.72 -12.18
N ILE A 88 14.08 11.02 -11.06
CA ILE A 88 14.64 9.68 -10.82
C ILE A 88 14.21 8.64 -11.86
N ILE A 89 13.06 8.87 -12.50
CA ILE A 89 12.51 8.01 -13.54
C ILE A 89 13.43 7.98 -14.78
N ASN A 90 14.22 9.03 -15.02
CA ASN A 90 15.09 9.12 -16.19
C ASN A 90 16.53 8.66 -15.90
N ALA A 91 16.86 8.32 -14.64
CA ALA A 91 18.19 7.89 -14.26
C ALA A 91 18.45 6.44 -14.72
N GLU A 92 19.64 6.18 -15.28
CA GLU A 92 20.12 4.82 -15.57
C GLU A 92 20.44 4.06 -14.28
N THR A 93 21.15 4.72 -13.37
CA THR A 93 21.44 4.24 -12.01
C THR A 93 20.71 5.12 -11.00
N PRO A 94 19.43 4.84 -10.70
CA PRO A 94 18.67 5.67 -9.78
C PRO A 94 19.26 5.61 -8.37
N SER A 95 19.36 6.76 -7.71
CA SER A 95 19.82 6.91 -6.33
C SER A 95 19.10 8.10 -5.68
N CYS A 96 19.05 8.11 -4.35
CA CYS A 96 18.43 9.18 -3.60
C CYS A 96 19.46 10.21 -3.11
N SER A 97 19.02 11.45 -2.87
CA SER A 97 19.90 12.56 -2.48
C SER A 97 20.21 12.53 -0.98
N ILE A 98 20.83 11.46 -0.50
CA ILE A 98 21.27 11.31 0.89
C ILE A 98 22.79 11.21 0.92
N LYS A 99 23.44 12.14 1.63
CA LYS A 99 24.89 12.12 1.83
C LYS A 99 25.26 11.26 3.03
N GLN A 100 26.36 10.52 2.93
CA GLN A 100 26.96 9.82 4.07
C GLN A 100 27.36 10.82 5.17
N GLY A 101 27.39 10.34 6.42
CA GLY A 101 27.72 11.15 7.60
C GLY A 101 26.61 12.10 8.08
N THR A 102 25.48 12.19 7.37
CA THR A 102 24.30 12.96 7.82
C THR A 102 23.56 12.25 8.94
N ALA A 103 22.76 12.99 9.72
CA ALA A 103 21.92 12.38 10.76
C ALA A 103 20.95 11.32 10.18
N LEU A 104 20.38 11.60 9.00
CA LEU A 104 19.51 10.67 8.29
C LEU A 104 20.27 9.40 7.85
N SER A 105 21.49 9.52 7.31
CA SER A 105 22.25 8.35 6.89
C SER A 105 22.58 7.44 8.08
N ARG A 106 22.88 8.02 9.26
CA ARG A 106 23.10 7.23 10.49
C ARG A 106 21.85 6.46 10.91
N VAL A 107 20.67 7.11 10.87
CA VAL A 107 19.39 6.43 11.14
C VAL A 107 19.14 5.27 10.17
N LEU A 108 19.48 5.44 8.88
CA LEU A 108 19.35 4.37 7.88
C LEU A 108 20.39 3.25 8.05
N GLN A 109 21.56 3.58 8.57
CA GLN A 109 22.63 2.64 8.88
C GLN A 109 22.29 1.78 10.11
N ASP A 110 21.67 2.38 11.13
CA ASP A 110 21.32 1.72 12.39
C ASP A 110 19.90 1.12 12.36
N ALA A 111 19.15 1.31 11.27
CA ALA A 111 17.83 0.72 11.08
C ALA A 111 17.89 -0.81 11.13
N SER A 112 16.93 -1.39 11.84
CA SER A 112 16.69 -2.84 11.92
C SER A 112 15.65 -3.32 10.90
N VAL A 113 14.69 -2.46 10.56
CA VAL A 113 13.63 -2.77 9.60
C VAL A 113 13.14 -1.50 8.89
N LEU A 114 12.77 -1.64 7.61
CA LEU A 114 12.10 -0.62 6.81
C LEU A 114 10.73 -1.14 6.35
N ASN A 115 9.68 -0.40 6.65
CA ASN A 115 8.33 -0.63 6.13
C ASN A 115 7.96 0.46 5.10
N VAL A 116 7.45 0.01 3.96
CA VAL A 116 6.90 0.88 2.91
C VAL A 116 5.45 0.47 2.64
N ASP A 117 4.51 1.26 3.15
CA ASP A 117 3.09 1.06 2.87
C ASP A 117 2.70 1.67 1.52
N GLU A 118 1.68 1.08 0.90
CA GLU A 118 1.19 1.42 -0.43
C GLU A 118 2.29 1.42 -1.50
N ALA A 119 3.20 0.44 -1.41
CA ALA A 119 4.35 0.31 -2.29
C ALA A 119 3.96 0.04 -3.76
N THR A 120 2.76 -0.46 -4.02
CA THR A 120 2.24 -0.73 -5.36
C THR A 120 2.01 0.54 -6.19
N LEU A 121 1.83 1.69 -5.53
CA LEU A 121 1.72 3.00 -6.17
C LEU A 121 3.08 3.59 -6.58
N LEU A 122 4.19 3.07 -6.07
CA LEU A 122 5.52 3.59 -6.37
C LEU A 122 6.01 3.10 -7.73
N HIS A 123 6.59 4.03 -8.49
CA HIS A 123 7.37 3.67 -9.67
C HIS A 123 8.57 2.82 -9.26
N ARG A 124 8.86 1.72 -9.98
CA ARG A 124 9.94 0.77 -9.63
C ARG A 124 11.30 1.43 -9.37
N LYS A 125 11.65 2.45 -10.18
CA LYS A 125 12.87 3.25 -10.03
C LYS A 125 13.02 3.92 -8.65
N VAL A 126 11.93 4.20 -7.94
CA VAL A 126 11.99 4.70 -6.56
C VAL A 126 12.54 3.62 -5.62
N ILE A 127 12.05 2.38 -5.74
CA ILE A 127 12.55 1.26 -4.93
C ILE A 127 13.98 0.90 -5.33
N GLU A 128 14.29 0.89 -6.62
CA GLU A 128 15.67 0.69 -7.13
C GLU A 128 16.62 1.75 -6.58
N ALA A 129 16.19 3.02 -6.50
CA ALA A 129 16.98 4.09 -5.89
C ALA A 129 17.26 3.88 -4.41
N ILE A 130 16.25 3.42 -3.66
CA ILE A 130 16.40 3.12 -2.23
C ILE A 130 17.40 1.98 -2.06
N VAL A 131 17.33 0.93 -2.89
CA VAL A 131 18.31 -0.17 -2.87
C VAL A 131 19.72 0.36 -3.11
N THR A 132 19.95 1.13 -4.17
CA THR A 132 21.27 1.71 -4.47
C THR A 132 21.78 2.55 -3.30
N THR A 133 20.91 3.40 -2.74
CA THR A 133 21.27 4.32 -1.64
C THR A 133 21.58 3.57 -0.35
N LEU A 134 20.81 2.53 -0.01
CA LEU A 134 21.06 1.74 1.19
C LEU A 134 22.32 0.89 1.07
N LYS A 135 22.65 0.36 -0.11
CA LYS A 135 23.93 -0.33 -0.35
C LYS A 135 25.11 0.60 -0.07
N ASP A 136 25.04 1.85 -0.52
CA ASP A 136 26.07 2.85 -0.28
C ASP A 136 26.16 3.22 1.21
N ILE A 137 25.05 3.67 1.82
CA ILE A 137 25.02 4.12 3.22
C ILE A 137 25.44 3.02 4.19
N ARG A 138 25.06 1.76 3.93
CA ARG A 138 25.36 0.62 4.79
C ARG A 138 26.65 -0.10 4.41
N SER A 139 27.34 0.37 3.35
CA SER A 139 28.57 -0.23 2.82
C SER A 139 28.45 -1.75 2.63
N SER A 140 27.32 -2.19 2.05
CA SER A 140 26.98 -3.60 1.86
C SER A 140 26.48 -3.86 0.45
N SER A 141 26.93 -4.96 -0.16
CA SER A 141 26.50 -5.37 -1.51
C SER A 141 25.14 -6.09 -1.52
N GLU A 142 24.64 -6.48 -0.34
CA GLU A 142 23.35 -7.15 -0.17
C GLU A 142 22.17 -6.26 -0.59
N VAL A 143 21.05 -6.88 -0.96
CA VAL A 143 19.81 -6.14 -1.27
C VAL A 143 19.42 -5.25 -0.08
N MET A 144 18.98 -4.02 -0.36
CA MET A 144 18.68 -2.99 0.66
C MET A 144 19.84 -2.72 1.62
N GLY A 145 21.10 -2.98 1.22
CA GLY A 145 22.27 -2.81 2.09
C GLY A 145 22.27 -3.71 3.32
N GLY A 146 21.63 -4.88 3.24
CA GLY A 146 21.48 -5.80 4.37
C GLY A 146 20.33 -5.45 5.32
N LEU A 147 19.47 -4.48 4.97
CA LEU A 147 18.30 -4.12 5.76
C LEU A 147 17.09 -5.00 5.40
N LEU A 148 16.45 -5.61 6.39
CA LEU A 148 15.16 -6.28 6.17
C LEU A 148 14.09 -5.24 5.83
N THR A 149 13.51 -5.36 4.64
CA THR A 149 12.51 -4.40 4.14
C THR A 149 11.20 -5.11 3.83
N LEU A 150 10.10 -4.57 4.37
CA LEU A 150 8.74 -5.01 4.07
C LEU A 150 8.03 -3.96 3.23
N LEU A 151 7.78 -4.29 1.97
CA LEU A 151 6.89 -3.57 1.09
C LEU A 151 5.47 -4.10 1.31
N CYS A 152 4.49 -3.23 1.48
CA CYS A 152 3.09 -3.63 1.66
C CYS A 152 2.21 -2.96 0.61
N GLY A 153 1.16 -3.65 0.18
CA GLY A 153 0.15 -3.08 -0.70
C GLY A 153 -0.72 -4.14 -1.34
N ASP A 154 -1.49 -3.69 -2.32
CA ASP A 154 -2.37 -4.55 -3.10
C ASP A 154 -2.24 -4.15 -4.58
N PHE A 155 -1.80 -5.08 -5.42
CA PHE A 155 -1.64 -4.83 -6.86
C PHE A 155 -2.97 -4.80 -7.61
N ARG A 156 -4.07 -5.15 -6.94
CA ARG A 156 -5.43 -5.03 -7.44
C ARG A 156 -5.95 -3.60 -7.32
N GLN A 157 -5.28 -2.76 -6.52
CA GLN A 157 -5.56 -1.34 -6.40
C GLN A 157 -4.83 -0.53 -7.50
N ILE A 158 -4.79 0.79 -7.32
CA ILE A 158 -4.16 1.72 -8.25
C ILE A 158 -2.66 1.44 -8.35
N VAL A 159 -2.18 1.32 -9.59
CA VAL A 159 -0.76 1.17 -9.97
C VAL A 159 -0.11 2.53 -10.22
N PRO A 160 1.21 2.62 -10.46
CA PRO A 160 1.87 3.92 -10.64
C PRO A 160 1.24 4.75 -11.76
N VAL A 161 0.97 6.02 -11.47
CA VAL A 161 0.37 6.95 -12.44
C VAL A 161 1.43 7.45 -13.40
N ILE A 162 1.31 7.09 -14.69
CA ILE A 162 2.16 7.59 -15.77
C ILE A 162 1.34 8.55 -16.63
N ARG A 163 1.63 9.85 -16.52
CA ARG A 163 0.94 10.89 -17.31
C ARG A 163 1.15 10.62 -18.79
N GLN A 164 0.04 10.55 -19.55
CA GLN A 164 0.05 10.26 -20.99
C GLN A 164 0.76 8.93 -21.34
N GLY A 165 0.91 8.02 -20.37
CA GLY A 165 1.57 6.74 -20.56
C GLY A 165 0.66 5.71 -21.20
N THR A 166 1.23 4.85 -22.02
CA THR A 166 0.55 3.65 -22.51
C THR A 166 0.43 2.61 -21.41
N ARG A 167 -0.43 1.58 -21.63
CA ARG A 167 -0.48 0.40 -20.76
C ARG A 167 0.90 -0.24 -20.55
N ALA A 168 1.72 -0.29 -21.59
CA ALA A 168 3.08 -0.84 -21.51
C ALA A 168 3.97 0.01 -20.58
N ASN A 169 3.85 1.35 -20.63
CA ASN A 169 4.59 2.22 -19.72
C ASN A 169 4.15 2.05 -18.26
N ILE A 170 2.85 1.88 -18.01
CA ILE A 170 2.33 1.62 -16.66
C ILE A 170 2.87 0.28 -16.13
N VAL A 171 2.82 -0.77 -16.95
CA VAL A 171 3.37 -2.08 -16.57
C VAL A 171 4.87 -1.98 -16.30
N ASP A 172 5.66 -1.34 -17.16
CA ASP A 172 7.09 -1.13 -16.90
C ASP A 172 7.35 -0.34 -15.62
N ALA A 173 6.50 0.63 -15.28
CA ALA A 173 6.61 1.40 -14.05
C ALA A 173 6.31 0.59 -12.78
N CYS A 174 5.53 -0.50 -12.87
CA CYS A 174 5.17 -1.32 -11.71
C CYS A 174 6.40 -2.00 -11.09
N LEU A 175 6.36 -2.16 -9.77
CA LEU A 175 7.39 -2.86 -9.00
C LEU A 175 7.68 -4.28 -9.52
N LYS A 176 6.65 -5.01 -10.00
CA LYS A 176 6.80 -6.36 -10.57
C LYS A 176 7.69 -6.42 -11.81
N SER A 177 7.85 -5.31 -12.53
CA SER A 177 8.71 -5.20 -13.71
C SER A 177 10.18 -4.94 -13.38
N SER A 178 10.48 -4.63 -12.11
CA SER A 178 11.86 -4.51 -11.65
C SER A 178 12.54 -5.88 -11.58
N SER A 179 13.84 -5.93 -11.88
CA SER A 179 14.67 -7.12 -11.65
C SER A 179 14.70 -7.53 -10.17
N LEU A 180 14.49 -6.56 -9.27
CA LEU A 180 14.38 -6.78 -7.81
C LEU A 180 13.24 -7.72 -7.45
N TRP A 181 12.17 -7.78 -8.24
CA TRP A 181 10.99 -8.59 -7.92
C TRP A 181 11.32 -10.08 -7.79
N ARG A 182 12.35 -10.57 -8.52
CA ARG A 182 12.81 -11.96 -8.43
C ARG A 182 13.43 -12.31 -7.06
N LEU A 183 13.85 -11.30 -6.31
CA LEU A 183 14.44 -11.44 -4.97
C LEU A 183 13.41 -11.26 -3.86
N VAL A 184 12.17 -10.92 -4.22
CA VAL A 184 11.11 -10.59 -3.24
C VAL A 184 10.52 -11.88 -2.68
N GLN A 185 10.61 -12.04 -1.37
CA GLN A 185 9.81 -13.02 -0.66
C GLN A 185 8.38 -12.50 -0.46
N GLN A 186 7.39 -13.29 -0.87
CA GLN A 186 5.99 -12.88 -0.82
C GLN A 186 5.28 -13.48 0.39
N TYR A 187 4.51 -12.64 1.06
CA TYR A 187 3.54 -12.99 2.09
C TYR A 187 2.16 -12.51 1.65
N ARG A 188 1.11 -13.19 2.11
CA ARG A 188 -0.27 -12.80 1.78
C ARG A 188 -1.14 -12.85 3.03
N LEU A 189 -1.83 -11.75 3.33
CA LEU A 189 -2.93 -11.76 4.30
C LEU A 189 -4.18 -12.21 3.55
N THR A 190 -4.93 -13.15 4.11
CA THR A 190 -6.09 -13.76 3.44
C THR A 190 -7.39 -13.46 4.16
N THR A 191 -7.35 -13.13 5.44
CA THR A 191 -8.55 -12.99 6.26
C THR A 191 -9.01 -11.54 6.29
N ASN A 192 -10.24 -11.28 5.86
CA ASN A 192 -10.82 -9.96 5.95
C ASN A 192 -11.27 -9.66 7.39
N MET A 193 -10.33 -9.19 8.20
CA MET A 193 -10.54 -8.86 9.61
C MET A 193 -11.66 -7.83 9.82
N ARG A 194 -11.89 -6.90 8.89
CA ARG A 194 -12.97 -5.91 9.01
C ARG A 194 -14.34 -6.58 9.06
N VAL A 195 -14.57 -7.55 8.18
CA VAL A 195 -15.82 -8.32 8.12
C VAL A 195 -15.93 -9.25 9.32
N VAL A 196 -14.86 -9.99 9.63
CA VAL A 196 -14.84 -10.96 10.75
C VAL A 196 -15.18 -10.28 12.08
N LEU A 197 -14.66 -9.07 12.31
CA LEU A 197 -14.92 -8.32 13.54
C LEU A 197 -16.33 -7.73 13.62
N GLN A 198 -17.00 -7.51 12.48
CA GLN A 198 -18.37 -7.00 12.42
C GLN A 198 -19.43 -8.10 12.47
N ALA A 199 -19.06 -9.35 12.17
CA ALA A 199 -19.96 -10.50 12.10
C ALA A 199 -21.21 -10.24 11.22
N ASP A 200 -21.03 -9.51 10.12
CA ASP A 200 -22.09 -9.18 9.16
C ASP A 200 -21.96 -10.05 7.90
N GLU A 201 -22.89 -10.97 7.73
CA GLU A 201 -22.97 -11.89 6.60
C GLU A 201 -23.10 -11.16 5.25
N ARG A 202 -23.80 -10.02 5.21
CA ARG A 202 -23.94 -9.24 3.96
C ARG A 202 -22.62 -8.58 3.59
N ALA A 203 -21.91 -8.04 4.59
CA ALA A 203 -20.58 -7.47 4.39
C ALA A 203 -19.59 -8.55 3.93
N GLU A 204 -19.71 -9.77 4.44
CA GLU A 204 -18.91 -10.93 4.01
C GLU A 204 -19.17 -11.31 2.56
N MET A 205 -20.44 -11.47 2.18
CA MET A 205 -20.82 -11.75 0.79
C MET A 205 -20.29 -10.67 -0.16
N PHE A 206 -20.44 -9.39 0.21
CA PHE A 206 -19.96 -8.28 -0.59
C PHE A 206 -18.43 -8.26 -0.71
N ALA A 207 -17.71 -8.46 0.39
CA ALA A 207 -16.24 -8.50 0.39
C ALA A 207 -15.70 -9.65 -0.46
N ASN A 208 -16.31 -10.84 -0.38
CA ASN A 208 -15.92 -11.98 -1.22
C ASN A 208 -16.21 -11.71 -2.70
N LYS A 209 -17.33 -11.07 -3.01
CA LYS A 209 -17.66 -10.66 -4.39
C LYS A 209 -16.66 -9.63 -4.94
N LEU A 210 -16.28 -8.64 -4.14
CA LEU A 210 -15.27 -7.65 -4.50
C LEU A 210 -13.89 -8.30 -4.71
N LEU A 211 -13.48 -9.21 -3.84
CA LEU A 211 -12.19 -9.90 -3.99
C LEU A 211 -12.13 -10.76 -5.26
N ARG A 212 -13.23 -11.43 -5.62
CA ARG A 212 -13.33 -12.15 -6.90
C ARG A 212 -13.21 -11.20 -8.09
N LEU A 213 -13.87 -10.04 -8.03
CA LEU A 213 -13.70 -8.98 -9.03
C LEU A 213 -12.26 -8.55 -9.18
N ASP A 214 -11.60 -8.26 -8.06
CA ASP A 214 -10.22 -7.80 -8.02
C ASP A 214 -9.22 -8.85 -8.53
N ASN A 215 -9.55 -10.14 -8.41
CA ASN A 215 -8.76 -11.25 -9.00
C ASN A 215 -9.12 -11.54 -10.47
N GLY A 216 -10.12 -10.85 -11.04
CA GLY A 216 -10.62 -11.09 -12.40
C GLY A 216 -11.52 -12.33 -12.55
N GLU A 217 -12.00 -12.90 -11.44
CA GLU A 217 -12.81 -14.12 -11.38
C GLU A 217 -14.32 -13.81 -11.50
N THR A 218 -14.72 -13.16 -12.59
CA THR A 218 -16.08 -12.61 -12.74
C THR A 218 -16.79 -13.10 -13.98
N ASP A 219 -18.11 -13.18 -13.89
CA ASP A 219 -19.02 -13.33 -15.03
C ASP A 219 -19.26 -11.99 -15.77
N ALA A 220 -18.38 -10.99 -15.57
CA ALA A 220 -18.53 -9.68 -16.19
C ALA A 220 -18.39 -9.79 -17.71
N VAL A 221 -19.25 -9.06 -18.41
CA VAL A 221 -19.12 -8.90 -19.86
C VAL A 221 -17.97 -7.93 -20.10
N GLN A 222 -16.85 -8.47 -20.60
CA GLN A 222 -15.70 -7.68 -21.00
C GLN A 222 -15.91 -7.16 -22.44
N SER A 223 -15.94 -5.85 -22.56
CA SER A 223 -15.83 -5.11 -23.82
C SER A 223 -14.46 -4.43 -23.88
N PRO A 224 -13.91 -4.09 -25.07
CA PRO A 224 -12.69 -3.30 -25.17
C PRO A 224 -12.73 -2.00 -24.36
N ASP A 225 -13.91 -1.40 -24.24
CA ASP A 225 -14.11 -0.07 -23.65
C ASP A 225 -14.70 -0.10 -22.23
N TYR A 226 -15.31 -1.21 -21.80
CA TYR A 226 -15.96 -1.30 -20.49
C TYR A 226 -16.02 -2.72 -19.94
N VAL A 227 -16.14 -2.82 -18.62
CA VAL A 227 -16.44 -4.06 -17.90
C VAL A 227 -17.82 -3.92 -17.27
N SER A 228 -18.78 -4.73 -17.72
CA SER A 228 -20.14 -4.72 -17.16
C SER A 228 -20.25 -5.72 -16.01
N LEU A 229 -20.43 -5.20 -14.80
CA LEU A 229 -20.60 -6.00 -13.59
C LEU A 229 -22.08 -6.28 -13.34
N LEU A 230 -22.61 -7.33 -13.96
CA LEU A 230 -23.98 -7.78 -13.70
C LEU A 230 -24.15 -8.12 -12.21
N ASN A 231 -25.24 -7.62 -11.62
CA ASN A 231 -25.66 -7.88 -10.24
C ASN A 231 -24.69 -7.38 -9.14
N PHE A 232 -23.73 -6.48 -9.41
CA PHE A 232 -22.80 -5.99 -8.37
C PHE A 232 -23.41 -4.91 -7.46
N GLY A 233 -24.42 -4.20 -7.96
CA GLY A 233 -25.19 -3.22 -7.20
C GLY A 233 -26.51 -2.90 -7.91
N THR A 234 -27.20 -1.88 -7.42
CA THR A 234 -28.46 -1.42 -8.00
C THR A 234 -28.17 -0.31 -9.00
N PRO A 235 -28.30 -0.55 -10.33
CA PRO A 235 -28.08 0.50 -11.31
C PRO A 235 -29.06 1.67 -11.10
N ALA A 236 -28.60 2.88 -11.38
CA ALA A 236 -29.45 4.06 -11.50
C ALA A 236 -29.72 4.33 -12.98
N GLU A 237 -30.94 4.76 -13.30
CA GLU A 237 -31.35 5.00 -14.70
C GLU A 237 -30.71 6.27 -15.28
N ASN A 238 -30.43 7.25 -14.41
CA ASN A 238 -29.78 8.51 -14.76
C ASN A 238 -29.01 9.09 -13.56
N ILE A 239 -28.28 10.18 -13.80
CA ILE A 239 -27.45 10.84 -12.79
C ILE A 239 -28.29 11.47 -11.67
N ASP A 240 -29.47 12.03 -11.96
CA ASP A 240 -30.33 12.66 -10.96
C ASP A 240 -30.82 11.65 -9.91
N ILE A 241 -31.22 10.46 -10.36
CA ILE A 241 -31.61 9.36 -9.48
C ILE A 241 -30.41 8.87 -8.65
N LEU A 242 -29.21 8.83 -9.24
CA LEU A 242 -28.01 8.48 -8.49
C LEU A 242 -27.71 9.52 -7.40
N LEU A 243 -27.80 10.81 -7.75
CA LEU A 243 -27.58 11.93 -6.83
C LEU A 243 -28.59 11.90 -5.69
N ASP A 244 -29.88 11.72 -5.95
CA ASP A 244 -30.91 11.65 -4.91
C ASP A 244 -30.74 10.41 -4.00
N ARG A 245 -30.32 9.27 -4.57
CA ARG A 245 -30.04 8.05 -3.78
C ARG A 245 -28.85 8.22 -2.84
N ILE A 246 -27.75 8.85 -3.28
CA ILE A 246 -26.53 8.98 -2.48
C ILE A 246 -26.58 10.21 -1.58
N TYR A 247 -27.07 11.35 -2.09
CA TYR A 247 -27.16 12.64 -1.42
C TYR A 247 -28.62 13.14 -1.34
N PRO A 248 -29.51 12.44 -0.63
CA PRO A 248 -30.91 12.84 -0.50
C PRO A 248 -31.02 14.21 0.18
N GLN A 249 -31.85 15.09 -0.37
CA GLN A 249 -32.09 16.44 0.17
C GLN A 249 -30.79 17.25 0.39
N ILE A 250 -29.87 17.20 -0.57
CA ILE A 250 -28.58 17.91 -0.49
C ILE A 250 -28.73 19.41 -0.21
N HIS A 251 -29.77 20.05 -0.76
CA HIS A 251 -30.09 21.47 -0.53
C HIS A 251 -30.30 21.83 0.95
N SER A 252 -30.70 20.86 1.78
CA SER A 252 -30.88 21.03 3.23
C SER A 252 -29.67 20.55 4.05
N ASN A 253 -28.76 19.78 3.45
CA ASN A 253 -27.66 19.12 4.15
C ASN A 253 -26.25 19.57 3.69
N TYR A 254 -26.13 20.50 2.74
CA TYR A 254 -24.85 20.89 2.15
C TYR A 254 -23.85 21.51 3.16
N GLU A 255 -24.33 22.03 4.29
CA GLU A 255 -23.47 22.54 5.38
C GLU A 255 -23.14 21.46 6.44
N ASN A 256 -23.81 20.31 6.39
CA ASN A 256 -23.59 19.22 7.35
C ASN A 256 -22.39 18.37 6.92
N HIS A 257 -21.20 18.77 7.38
CA HIS A 257 -19.95 18.06 7.09
C HIS A 257 -19.98 16.57 7.47
N THR A 258 -20.54 16.21 8.63
CA THR A 258 -20.63 14.81 9.07
C THR A 258 -21.48 13.97 8.12
N TRP A 259 -22.57 14.53 7.62
CA TRP A 259 -23.45 13.88 6.65
C TRP A 259 -22.75 13.70 5.29
N LEU A 260 -22.04 14.73 4.82
CA LEU A 260 -21.29 14.69 3.56
C LEU A 260 -20.16 13.66 3.58
N MET A 261 -19.41 13.57 4.69
CA MET A 261 -18.25 12.68 4.80
C MET A 261 -18.58 11.18 4.75
N GLN A 262 -19.84 10.81 4.96
CA GLN A 262 -20.29 9.41 4.92
C GLN A 262 -20.66 8.94 3.50
N ARG A 263 -20.57 9.82 2.50
CA ARG A 263 -21.09 9.60 1.14
C ARG A 263 -20.04 9.98 0.11
N ALA A 264 -20.00 9.24 -0.99
CA ALA A 264 -19.14 9.57 -2.13
C ALA A 264 -19.76 9.03 -3.42
N ILE A 265 -19.59 9.80 -4.49
CA ILE A 265 -19.75 9.32 -5.87
C ILE A 265 -18.35 9.33 -6.49
N LEU A 266 -17.97 8.22 -7.11
CA LEU A 266 -16.67 8.06 -7.75
C LEU A 266 -16.87 8.01 -9.26
N ALA A 267 -16.02 8.70 -10.01
CA ALA A 267 -15.99 8.65 -11.46
C ALA A 267 -14.55 8.45 -11.96
N PRO A 268 -14.35 7.76 -13.11
CA PRO A 268 -13.02 7.45 -13.62
C PRO A 268 -12.30 8.66 -14.24
N HIS A 269 -13.04 9.68 -14.68
CA HIS A 269 -12.51 10.88 -15.34
C HIS A 269 -12.82 12.15 -14.54
N ASN A 270 -11.86 13.07 -14.47
CA ASN A 270 -12.03 14.36 -13.79
C ASN A 270 -13.14 15.21 -14.40
N ASP A 271 -13.33 15.14 -15.73
CA ASP A 271 -14.40 15.86 -16.41
C ASP A 271 -15.79 15.41 -15.90
N SER A 272 -15.95 14.11 -15.63
CA SER A 272 -17.18 13.56 -15.02
C SER A 272 -17.35 13.91 -13.55
N VAL A 273 -16.27 14.18 -12.81
CA VAL A 273 -16.32 14.63 -11.40
C VAL A 273 -16.72 16.11 -11.30
N THR A 274 -16.40 16.89 -12.33
CA THR A 274 -16.62 18.34 -12.35
C THR A 274 -18.02 18.72 -12.82
N GLN A 275 -18.70 17.81 -13.53
CA GLN A 275 -20.12 17.93 -13.91
C GLN A 275 -21.03 17.73 -12.71
#